data_AF-A0A3M1LK50-F1
#
_entry.id   AF-A0A3M1LK50-F1
#
_cell.length_a   1.000
_cell.length_b   1.000
_cell.length_c   1.000
_cell.angle_alpha   90.00
_cell.angle_beta   90.00
_cell.angle_gamma   90.00
#
_symmetry.space_group_name_H-M   'P 1'
#
loop_
_entity.id
_entity.type
_entity.pdbx_description
1 polymer ?
#
loop_
_entity_poly.entity_id
_entity_poly.type
_entity_poly.pdbx_seq_one_letter_code
_entity_poly.pdbx_strand_id
1 'polypeptide(L)'
;MIYNNALIITMKIYLYGLDLPYLNLNDVKRYIHDLTGIDIIIKDEFFEQYINEIIAEKIAYTRVLDHKKPFKKIKISYDDLLEELQLLEKPIIADRLYDGYQFQLVTNELLDEYAIHIILSNRYLCT
;
A
#
# COMPACT_ATOMS: atom_id res chain seq x y z
N MET A 1 -36.73 -9.26 28.88
CA MET A 1 -35.78 -9.59 27.79
C MET A 1 -35.37 -8.28 27.15
N ILE A 2 -34.18 -7.79 27.48
CA ILE A 2 -33.60 -6.59 26.85
C ILE A 2 -32.75 -7.12 25.69
N TYR A 3 -33.12 -6.78 24.46
CA TYR A 3 -32.28 -7.03 23.30
C TYR A 3 -31.05 -6.12 23.40
N ASN A 4 -29.90 -6.71 23.73
CA ASN A 4 -28.61 -6.07 23.54
C ASN A 4 -28.35 -5.97 22.04
N ASN A 5 -28.80 -4.89 21.42
CA ASN A 5 -28.29 -4.45 20.11
C ASN A 5 -26.89 -3.87 20.32
N ALA A 6 -25.92 -4.75 20.60
CA ALA A 6 -24.54 -4.41 20.34
C ALA A 6 -24.40 -4.29 18.82
N LEU A 7 -24.30 -3.06 18.32
CA LEU A 7 -23.84 -2.82 16.96
C LEU A 7 -22.40 -3.33 16.90
N ILE A 8 -22.21 -4.60 16.52
CA ILE A 8 -20.89 -5.15 16.26
C ILE A 8 -20.45 -4.53 14.93
N ILE A 9 -19.82 -3.37 15.00
CA ILE A 9 -19.03 -2.86 13.88
C ILE A 9 -17.86 -3.83 13.76
N THR A 10 -18.00 -4.81 12.87
CA THR A 10 -16.91 -5.72 12.51
C THR A 10 -15.92 -4.94 11.66
N MET A 11 -15.05 -4.18 12.33
CA MET A 11 -13.99 -3.43 11.68
C MET A 11 -12.97 -4.41 11.11
N LYS A 12 -12.95 -4.56 9.79
CA LYS A 12 -11.95 -5.39 9.11
C LYS A 12 -10.68 -4.57 8.92
N ILE A 13 -9.57 -5.09 9.44
CA ILE A 13 -8.24 -4.54 9.20
C ILE A 13 -7.52 -5.49 8.25
N TYR A 14 -7.09 -4.96 7.10
CA TYR A 14 -6.24 -5.67 6.15
C TYR A 14 -4.79 -5.19 6.26
N LEU A 15 -3.86 -6.14 6.35
CA LEU A 15 -2.43 -5.87 6.40
C LEU A 15 -1.76 -6.39 5.13
N TYR A 16 -1.00 -5.51 4.47
CA TYR A 16 -0.24 -5.80 3.26
C TYR A 16 1.24 -5.50 3.49
N GLY A 17 2.12 -6.35 2.99
CA GLY A 17 3.55 -6.10 2.92
C GLY A 17 4.02 -6.02 1.47
N LEU A 18 4.57 -4.89 1.07
CA LEU A 18 5.12 -4.66 -0.27
C LEU A 18 6.64 -4.54 -0.20
N ASP A 19 7.35 -5.49 -0.80
CA ASP A 19 8.82 -5.51 -0.91
C ASP A 19 9.54 -5.47 0.45
N LEU A 20 9.01 -6.22 1.41
CA LEU A 20 9.53 -6.31 2.77
C LEU A 20 10.07 -7.72 3.06
N PRO A 21 11.18 -8.15 2.45
CA PRO A 21 11.69 -9.53 2.60
C PRO A 21 12.09 -9.89 4.03
N TYR A 22 12.35 -8.89 4.88
CA TYR A 22 12.79 -9.08 6.26
C TYR A 22 11.65 -8.91 7.29
N LEU A 23 10.45 -8.49 6.87
CA LEU A 23 9.34 -8.27 7.79
C LEU A 23 8.39 -9.46 7.76
N ASN A 24 8.24 -10.13 8.90
CA ASN A 24 7.23 -11.15 9.07
C ASN A 24 5.88 -10.50 9.42
N LEU A 25 4.94 -10.50 8.46
CA LEU A 25 3.60 -9.92 8.66
C LEU A 25 2.81 -10.60 9.79
N ASN A 26 3.09 -11.87 10.12
CA ASN A 26 2.45 -12.54 11.25
C ASN A 26 2.88 -11.95 12.59
N ASP A 27 4.13 -11.49 12.71
CA ASP A 27 4.62 -10.84 13.93
C ASP A 27 4.00 -9.45 14.09
N VAL A 28 3.85 -8.71 12.99
CA VAL A 28 3.13 -7.42 12.98
C VAL A 28 1.66 -7.60 13.35
N LYS A 29 0.98 -8.58 12.74
CA LYS A 29 -0.40 -8.94 13.07
C LYS A 29 -0.55 -9.25 14.55
N ARG A 30 0.33 -10.10 15.10
CA ARG A 30 0.32 -10.46 16.53
C ARG A 30 0.52 -9.24 17.41
N TYR A 31 1.50 -8.40 17.10
CA TYR A 31 1.75 -7.17 17.85
C TYR A 31 0.54 -6.23 17.91
N ILE A 32 -0.11 -5.98 16.78
CA ILE A 32 -1.29 -5.11 16.76
C ILE A 32 -2.48 -5.76 17.47
N HIS A 33 -2.69 -7.07 17.30
CA HIS A 33 -3.73 -7.80 18.03
C HIS A 33 -3.49 -7.74 19.54
N ASP A 34 -2.27 -7.98 20.02
CA ASP A 34 -1.94 -7.96 21.45
C ASP A 34 -2.15 -6.57 22.06
N LEU A 35 -1.95 -5.50 21.28
CA LEU A 35 -2.17 -4.13 21.71
C LEU A 35 -3.63 -3.69 21.70
N THR A 36 -4.41 -4.15 20.72
CA THR A 36 -5.73 -3.58 20.41
C THR A 36 -6.90 -4.54 20.61
N GLY A 37 -6.63 -5.85 20.69
CA GLY A 37 -7.63 -6.91 20.64
C GLY A 37 -8.31 -7.08 19.28
N ILE A 38 -7.81 -6.42 18.22
CA ILE A 38 -8.42 -6.44 16.89
C ILE A 38 -7.77 -7.53 16.04
N ASP A 39 -8.62 -8.36 15.42
CA ASP A 39 -8.18 -9.33 14.43
C ASP A 39 -7.80 -8.67 13.10
N ILE A 40 -6.62 -9.04 12.60
CA ILE A 40 -6.08 -8.57 11.32
C ILE A 40 -6.08 -9.70 10.31
N ILE A 41 -6.49 -9.38 9.09
CA ILE A 41 -6.41 -10.26 7.93
C ILE A 41 -5.18 -9.86 7.13
N ILE A 42 -4.19 -10.75 7.06
CA ILE A 42 -3.07 -10.58 6.14
C ILE A 42 -3.60 -10.87 4.74
N LYS A 43 -3.36 -9.94 3.82
CA LYS A 43 -3.62 -10.13 2.39
C LYS A 43 -2.30 -10.07 1.66
N ASP A 44 -2.08 -11.06 0.82
CA ASP A 44 -0.92 -11.09 -0.06
C ASP A 44 -1.08 -10.04 -1.17
N GLU A 45 0.05 -9.53 -1.65
CA GLU A 45 0.27 -8.72 -2.85
C GLU A 45 -0.87 -7.75 -3.24
N PHE A 46 -0.90 -6.58 -2.59
CA PHE A 46 -1.89 -5.51 -2.78
C PHE A 46 -2.27 -5.22 -4.25
N PHE A 47 -1.27 -5.19 -5.13
CA PHE A 47 -1.43 -4.77 -6.52
C PHE A 47 -1.81 -5.88 -7.48
N GLU A 48 -1.78 -7.16 -7.09
CA GLU A 48 -1.94 -8.31 -8.00
C GLU A 48 -3.23 -8.22 -8.82
N GLN A 49 -4.32 -7.75 -8.19
CA GLN A 49 -5.63 -7.57 -8.82
C GLN A 49 -5.79 -6.25 -9.60
N TYR A 50 -4.80 -5.36 -9.56
CA TYR A 50 -4.85 -4.01 -10.13
C TYR A 50 -3.76 -3.75 -11.19
N ILE A 51 -3.06 -4.80 -11.65
CA ILE A 51 -2.00 -4.69 -12.66
C ILE A 51 -2.59 -4.25 -13.99
N ASN A 52 -2.41 -2.97 -14.33
CA ASN A 52 -2.74 -2.40 -15.63
C ASN A 52 -1.97 -1.11 -15.88
N GLU A 53 -1.95 -0.67 -17.15
CA GLU A 53 -1.23 0.53 -17.59
C GLU A 53 -1.65 1.80 -16.85
N ILE A 54 -2.94 1.97 -16.55
CA ILE A 54 -3.46 3.18 -15.89
C ILE A 54 -2.90 3.28 -14.46
N ILE A 55 -2.90 2.16 -13.72
CA ILE A 55 -2.38 2.12 -12.35
C ILE A 55 -0.86 2.26 -12.35
N ALA A 56 -0.17 1.58 -13.27
CA ALA A 56 1.28 1.72 -13.44
C ALA A 56 1.68 3.17 -13.75
N GLU A 57 0.95 3.85 -14.63
CA GLU A 57 1.20 5.26 -14.96
C GLU A 57 0.99 6.16 -13.74
N LYS A 58 -0.13 5.99 -13.03
CA LYS A 58 -0.44 6.74 -11.80
C LYS A 58 0.65 6.58 -10.76
N ILE A 59 1.11 5.35 -10.53
CA ILE A 59 2.20 5.07 -9.58
C ILE A 59 3.52 5.69 -10.06
N ALA A 60 3.85 5.57 -11.34
CA ALA A 60 5.07 6.15 -11.90
C ALA A 60 5.13 7.67 -11.68
N TYR A 61 4.01 8.39 -11.80
CA TYR A 61 3.94 9.83 -11.51
C TYR A 61 4.27 10.21 -10.06
N THR A 62 4.22 9.26 -9.14
CA THR A 62 4.53 9.50 -7.71
C THR A 62 6.01 9.32 -7.39
N ARG A 63 6.84 8.91 -8.35
CA ARG A 63 8.29 8.75 -8.16
C ARG A 63 8.97 10.06 -7.75
N VAL A 64 9.92 9.96 -6.83
CA VAL A 64 10.76 11.04 -6.32
C VAL A 64 12.11 11.01 -7.03
N LEU A 65 12.42 12.07 -7.79
CA LEU A 65 13.74 12.22 -8.42
C LEU A 65 14.80 12.76 -7.45
N ASP A 66 14.38 13.60 -6.51
CA ASP A 66 15.28 14.25 -5.55
C ASP A 66 14.57 14.42 -4.21
N HIS A 67 14.92 13.56 -3.25
CA HIS A 67 14.34 13.55 -1.90
C HIS A 67 14.65 14.83 -1.09
N LYS A 68 15.55 15.70 -1.58
CA LYS A 68 15.88 16.98 -0.93
C LYS A 68 15.01 18.13 -1.42
N LYS A 69 14.11 17.89 -2.39
CA LYS A 69 13.22 18.90 -2.95
C LYS A 69 11.76 18.54 -2.72
N PRO A 70 10.85 19.53 -2.67
CA PRO A 70 9.42 19.25 -2.66
C PRO A 70 9.02 18.42 -3.87
N PHE A 71 8.04 17.54 -3.68
CA PHE A 71 7.50 16.72 -4.75
C PHE A 71 7.06 17.56 -5.95
N LYS A 72 7.37 17.05 -7.14
CA LYS A 72 6.90 17.59 -8.42
C LYS A 72 6.56 16.43 -9.32
N LYS A 73 5.38 16.49 -9.94
CA LYS A 73 5.03 15.55 -11.00
C LYS A 73 6.07 15.63 -12.12
N ILE A 74 6.56 14.46 -12.50
CA ILE A 74 7.54 14.30 -13.57
C ILE A 74 6.83 13.92 -14.86
N LYS A 75 7.49 14.13 -15.99
CA LYS A 75 7.06 13.53 -17.25
C LYS A 75 7.51 12.06 -17.24
N ILE A 76 6.56 11.15 -17.38
CA ILE A 76 6.81 9.71 -17.45
C ILE A 76 7.07 9.33 -18.91
N SER A 77 8.14 8.59 -19.15
CA SER A 77 8.42 7.99 -20.45
C SER A 77 7.69 6.66 -20.62
N TYR A 78 7.66 6.14 -21.84
CA TYR A 78 7.11 4.80 -22.08
C TYR A 78 7.92 3.72 -21.34
N ASP A 79 9.25 3.89 -21.25
CA ASP A 79 10.12 2.96 -20.54
C ASP A 79 9.80 2.97 -19.04
N ASP A 80 9.59 4.17 -18.46
CA ASP A 80 9.18 4.30 -17.05
C ASP A 80 7.88 3.54 -16.76
N LEU A 81 6.91 3.62 -17.68
CA LEU A 81 5.63 2.91 -17.57
C LEU A 81 5.81 1.40 -17.63
N LEU A 82 6.58 0.91 -18.60
CA LEU A 82 6.85 -0.52 -18.77
C LEU A 82 7.59 -1.10 -17.56
N GLU A 83 8.55 -0.36 -17.03
CA GLU A 83 9.24 -0.73 -15.80
C GLU A 83 8.28 -0.79 -14.60
N GLU A 84 7.32 0.12 -14.52
CA GLU A 84 6.37 0.13 -13.41
C GLU A 84 5.37 -1.03 -13.48
N LEU A 85 4.93 -1.38 -14.69
CA LEU A 85 4.14 -2.60 -14.91
C LEU A 85 4.89 -3.85 -14.43
N GLN A 86 6.18 -3.97 -14.77
CA GLN A 86 7.01 -5.09 -14.32
C GLN A 86 7.14 -5.12 -12.79
N LEU A 87 7.26 -3.96 -12.14
CA LEU A 87 7.34 -3.87 -10.67
C LEU A 87 6.02 -4.20 -9.96
N LEU A 88 4.88 -4.03 -10.64
CA LEU A 88 3.57 -4.46 -10.13
C LEU A 88 3.36 -5.96 -10.29
N GLU A 89 3.84 -6.54 -11.40
CA GLU A 89 3.80 -7.99 -11.64
C GLU A 89 4.78 -8.78 -10.79
N LYS A 90 5.99 -8.23 -10.58
CA LYS A 90 7.08 -8.87 -9.87
C LYS A 90 7.72 -7.85 -8.94
N PRO A 91 7.21 -7.75 -7.71
CA PRO A 91 7.77 -6.86 -6.71
C PRO A 91 9.23 -7.24 -6.43
N ILE A 92 10.14 -6.36 -6.83
CA ILE A 92 11.55 -6.42 -6.44
C ILE A 92 11.86 -5.18 -5.61
N ILE A 93 12.88 -5.28 -4.76
CA ILE A 93 13.44 -4.10 -4.08
C ILE A 93 13.98 -3.17 -5.17
N ALA A 94 13.17 -2.20 -5.56
CA ALA A 94 13.55 -1.18 -6.53
C ALA A 94 14.32 -0.09 -5.78
N ASP A 95 15.40 0.41 -6.38
CA ASP A 95 16.09 1.64 -5.94
C ASP A 95 15.26 2.91 -6.20
N ARG A 96 13.92 2.78 -6.21
CA ARG A 96 12.97 3.84 -6.49
C ARG A 96 12.25 4.25 -5.22
N LEU A 97 12.18 5.55 -5.05
CA LEU A 97 11.45 6.19 -3.98
C LEU A 97 10.20 6.83 -4.55
N TYR A 98 9.10 6.69 -3.85
CA TYR A 98 7.83 7.31 -4.19
C TYR A 98 7.45 8.27 -3.09
N ASP A 99 6.80 9.37 -3.47
CA ASP A 99 6.22 10.30 -2.51
C ASP A 99 5.06 9.58 -1.82
N GLY A 100 5.19 9.36 -0.51
CA GLY A 100 4.25 8.55 0.24
C GLY A 100 2.82 9.10 0.20
N TYR A 101 2.65 10.42 0.18
CA TYR A 101 1.33 11.04 0.13
C TYR A 101 0.67 10.86 -1.24
N GLN A 102 1.40 11.14 -2.32
CA GLN A 102 0.89 10.96 -3.68
C GLN A 102 0.61 9.49 -3.98
N PHE A 103 1.48 8.59 -3.55
CA PHE A 103 1.26 7.15 -3.69
C PHE A 103 0.03 6.70 -2.90
N GLN A 104 -0.16 7.22 -1.68
CA GLN A 104 -1.34 6.92 -0.88
C GLN A 104 -2.62 7.31 -1.60
N LEU A 105 -2.66 8.47 -2.29
CA LEU A 105 -3.83 8.88 -3.08
C LEU A 105 -4.17 7.84 -4.16
N VAL A 106 -3.17 7.31 -4.87
CA VAL A 106 -3.38 6.26 -5.87
C VAL A 106 -3.90 4.98 -5.22
N THR A 107 -3.32 4.56 -4.09
CA THR A 107 -3.79 3.35 -3.41
C THR A 107 -5.21 3.49 -2.86
N ASN A 108 -5.58 4.67 -2.37
CA ASN A 108 -6.92 4.91 -1.82
C ASN A 108 -8.02 4.72 -2.87
N GLU A 109 -7.75 5.00 -4.14
CA GLU A 109 -8.69 4.74 -5.24
C GLU A 109 -8.97 3.24 -5.45
N LEU A 110 -8.11 2.37 -4.93
CA LEU A 110 -8.20 0.91 -5.08
C LEU A 110 -8.84 0.23 -3.86
N LEU A 111 -9.02 0.97 -2.76
CA LEU A 111 -9.45 0.43 -1.47
C LEU A 111 -10.96 0.42 -1.29
N ASP A 112 -11.43 -0.53 -0.48
CA ASP A 112 -12.82 -0.58 -0.01
C ASP A 112 -12.98 0.44 1.14
N GLU A 113 -13.98 1.32 1.03
CA GLU A 113 -14.22 2.42 1.96
C GLU A 113 -14.59 1.95 3.39
N TYR A 114 -14.97 0.69 3.55
CA TYR A 114 -15.47 0.14 4.82
C TYR A 114 -14.45 -0.65 5.64
N ALA A 115 -13.15 -0.60 5.28
CA ALA A 115 -12.09 -1.31 5.99
C ALA A 115 -10.87 -0.41 6.28
N ILE A 116 -10.10 -0.77 7.30
CA ILE A 116 -8.79 -0.16 7.54
C ILE A 116 -7.76 -0.95 6.75
N HIS A 117 -6.97 -0.26 5.95
CA HIS A 117 -5.89 -0.86 5.18
C HIS A 117 -4.54 -0.35 5.70
N ILE A 118 -3.71 -1.29 6.16
CA ILE A 118 -2.33 -1.02 6.59
C ILE A 118 -1.40 -1.55 5.50
N ILE A 119 -0.76 -0.65 4.77
CA ILE A 119 0.20 -1.00 3.71
C ILE A 119 1.60 -0.65 4.21
N LEU A 120 2.42 -1.67 4.44
CA LEU A 120 3.82 -1.49 4.78
C LEU A 120 4.65 -1.65 3.51
N SER A 121 5.57 -0.71 3.25
CA SER A 121 6.48 -0.81 2.10
C SER A 121 7.82 -0.12 2.35
N ASN A 122 8.87 -0.65 1.73
CA ASN A 122 10.19 0.00 1.64
C ASN A 122 10.28 1.04 0.51
N ARG A 123 9.24 1.16 -0.33
CA ARG A 123 9.22 2.07 -1.48
C ARG A 123 8.89 3.54 -1.10
N TYR A 124 8.39 3.78 0.10
CA TYR A 124 7.89 5.11 0.49
C TYR A 124 8.96 6.02 1.08
N LEU A 125 8.99 7.26 0.59
CA LEU A 125 9.55 8.39 1.29
C LEU A 125 8.40 9.18 1.91
N CYS A 126 8.34 9.23 3.24
CA CYS A 126 7.49 10.18 3.94
C CYS A 126 8.20 11.54 3.90
N THR A 127 7.75 12.42 3.00
CA THR A 127 8.16 13.84 2.94
C THR A 127 7.09 14.76 3.45
#